data_AF-A0A1I7V220-F1
#
_entry.id   AF-A0A1I7V220-F1
#
_cell.length_a   1.000
_cell.length_b   1.000
_cell.length_c   1.000
_cell.angle_alpha   90.00
_cell.angle_beta   90.00
_cell.angle_gamma   90.00
#
_symmetry.space_group_name_H-M   'P 1'
#
loop_
_entity.id
_entity.type
_entity.pdbx_description
1 polymer ?
#
loop_
_entity_poly.entity_id
_entity_poly.type
_entity_poly.pdbx_seq_one_letter_code
_entity_poly.pdbx_strand_id
1 'polypeptide(L)'
;MSRGNCKICDSPNATNLHFGAHSCKACAAFFRRTIKTGQVYSCAGDDSCEINHAFRQNCRQCRLAKCQRAGMQEDLVQGVKAYDGGNRKRSAIEDPEPPYYEHPPVPIPTTSSGFYNPPKEDLMEMDELQQFIQIPSHSLVPIQNEMMEEERLYGLASLYMEQLVNLNMRRRLTYAKVTLAAMFDGPCICPFEESDLTPFDHRSYRYKNRNDYTMILDYVNRFPDFQLLNKSEKTVIFQTAAAVDALADPAYYSQIIYPEDAVFVTREAKFMRMDPLPSTELDTSSGEFTPEDVSMYKSMVLMIRRQWKNVNLPLRKLKMSVSEFSLFKALTIWHYNYYKLQDTGRQISARQRDDIFRTLVLICVDEGYEDPLLRVSEIVLAVGIVMAEVHELVTSLFELIVFDDVDDPILKDMLKFQY
;
A
#
# COMPACT_ATOMS: atom_id res chain seq x y z
N MET A 1 -2.45 -4.37 -34.93
CA MET A 1 -2.37 -5.85 -34.99
C MET A 1 -3.39 -6.41 -34.02
N SER A 2 -4.26 -7.33 -34.44
CA SER A 2 -5.29 -7.92 -33.57
C SER A 2 -4.65 -8.59 -32.36
N ARG A 3 -5.04 -8.21 -31.13
CA ARG A 3 -4.63 -8.87 -29.89
C ARG A 3 -5.12 -10.31 -29.94
N GLY A 4 -4.21 -11.28 -30.02
CA GLY A 4 -4.57 -12.70 -30.03
C GLY A 4 -4.76 -13.22 -28.62
N ASN A 5 -5.59 -14.24 -28.43
CA ASN A 5 -5.69 -14.92 -27.14
C ASN A 5 -4.47 -15.84 -26.92
N CYS A 6 -4.07 -15.99 -25.66
CA CYS A 6 -3.03 -16.93 -25.24
C CYS A 6 -3.46 -18.38 -25.52
N LYS A 7 -2.71 -19.15 -26.30
CA LYS A 7 -3.07 -20.54 -26.63
C LYS A 7 -3.01 -21.53 -25.45
N ILE A 8 -2.53 -21.08 -24.29
CA ILE A 8 -2.39 -21.90 -23.08
C ILE A 8 -3.52 -21.62 -22.09
N CYS A 9 -3.85 -20.36 -21.84
CA CYS A 9 -4.82 -19.98 -20.79
C CYS A 9 -5.89 -18.99 -21.28
N ASP A 10 -5.96 -18.76 -22.59
CA ASP A 10 -6.97 -17.93 -23.25
C ASP A 10 -7.00 -16.44 -22.84
N SER A 11 -6.05 -16.00 -22.02
CA SER A 11 -5.83 -14.59 -21.69
C SER A 11 -5.78 -13.72 -22.95
N PRO A 12 -6.52 -12.60 -23.00
CA PRO A 12 -6.53 -11.68 -24.16
C PRO A 12 -5.23 -10.86 -24.28
N ASN A 13 -4.33 -10.98 -23.30
CA ASN A 13 -3.09 -10.20 -23.20
C ASN A 13 -1.89 -10.94 -23.81
N ALA A 14 -2.11 -11.81 -24.79
CA ALA A 14 -1.02 -12.39 -25.57
C ALA A 14 -0.67 -11.44 -26.71
N THR A 15 0.50 -10.83 -26.62
CA THR A 15 0.96 -9.82 -27.57
C THR A 15 1.97 -10.35 -28.58
N ASN A 16 2.67 -11.45 -28.26
CA ASN A 16 3.79 -11.97 -29.06
C ASN A 16 3.94 -13.51 -28.95
N LEU A 17 4.80 -14.07 -29.81
CA LEU A 17 5.29 -15.45 -29.68
C LEU A 17 6.33 -15.52 -28.56
N HIS A 18 6.16 -16.47 -27.63
CA HIS A 18 7.16 -16.79 -26.61
C HIS A 18 7.51 -18.26 -26.71
N PHE A 19 8.82 -18.54 -26.85
CA PHE A 19 9.37 -19.89 -26.98
C PHE A 19 8.71 -20.74 -28.08
N GLY A 20 8.21 -20.12 -29.16
CA GLY A 20 7.59 -20.82 -30.28
C GLY A 20 6.05 -20.82 -30.30
N ALA A 21 5.38 -20.37 -29.23
CA ALA A 21 3.92 -20.36 -29.15
C ALA A 21 3.31 -18.98 -28.81
N HIS A 22 2.12 -18.68 -29.34
CA HIS A 22 1.41 -17.44 -29.04
C HIS A 22 0.85 -17.49 -27.63
N SER A 23 1.41 -16.70 -26.71
CA SER A 23 1.12 -16.84 -25.29
C SER A 23 1.21 -15.50 -24.55
N CYS A 24 0.56 -15.43 -23.39
CA CYS A 24 0.71 -14.29 -22.49
C CYS A 24 2.04 -14.40 -21.72
N LYS A 25 2.55 -13.26 -21.24
CA LYS A 25 3.81 -13.18 -20.46
C LYS A 25 3.84 -14.15 -19.27
N ALA A 26 2.71 -14.37 -18.60
CA ALA A 26 2.62 -15.29 -17.47
C ALA A 26 2.83 -16.77 -17.85
N CYS A 27 2.34 -17.23 -19.00
CA CYS A 27 2.58 -18.60 -19.46
C CYS A 27 4.00 -18.78 -19.99
N ALA A 28 4.57 -17.75 -20.63
CA ALA A 28 5.97 -17.72 -21.01
C ALA A 28 6.89 -17.83 -19.78
N ALA A 29 6.64 -17.02 -18.74
CA ALA A 29 7.42 -17.05 -17.51
C ALA A 29 7.33 -18.40 -16.79
N PHE A 30 6.13 -19.00 -16.74
CA PHE A 30 5.93 -20.35 -16.22
C PHE A 30 6.80 -21.38 -16.96
N PHE A 31 6.66 -21.46 -18.29
CA PHE A 31 7.42 -22.41 -19.11
C PHE A 31 8.93 -22.25 -18.92
N ARG A 32 9.44 -21.01 -19.00
CA ARG A 32 10.87 -20.71 -18.79
C ARG A 32 11.38 -21.20 -17.43
N ARG A 33 10.65 -20.97 -16.34
CA ARG A 33 11.07 -21.39 -15.00
C ARG A 33 11.07 -22.90 -14.88
N THR A 34 10.03 -23.57 -15.37
CA THR A 34 9.93 -25.03 -15.31
C THR A 34 11.08 -25.70 -16.06
N ILE A 35 11.41 -25.23 -17.27
CA ILE A 35 12.51 -25.78 -18.06
C ILE A 35 13.87 -25.48 -17.42
N LYS A 36 14.11 -24.23 -16.97
CA LYS A 36 15.40 -23.87 -16.35
C LYS A 36 15.69 -24.61 -15.05
N THR A 37 14.65 -24.86 -14.26
CA THR A 37 14.80 -25.52 -12.95
C THR A 37 14.73 -27.05 -13.04
N GLY A 38 14.35 -27.60 -14.21
CA GLY A 38 14.11 -29.02 -14.38
C GLY A 38 13.00 -29.54 -13.46
N GLN A 39 12.06 -28.68 -13.05
CA GLN A 39 11.01 -29.07 -12.12
C GLN A 39 10.06 -30.07 -12.78
N VAL A 40 9.93 -31.24 -12.17
CA VAL A 40 8.94 -32.26 -12.53
C VAL A 40 7.70 -32.04 -11.67
N TYR A 41 6.53 -31.98 -12.31
CA TYR A 41 5.25 -31.87 -11.64
C TYR A 41 4.46 -33.17 -11.76
N SER A 42 3.56 -33.40 -10.81
CA SER A 42 2.57 -34.48 -10.87
C SER A 42 1.17 -33.88 -10.79
N CYS A 43 0.24 -34.38 -11.59
CA CYS A 43 -1.16 -34.01 -11.48
C CYS A 43 -1.80 -34.74 -10.29
N ALA A 44 -2.68 -34.05 -9.56
CA ALA A 44 -3.49 -34.67 -8.49
C ALA A 44 -4.80 -35.29 -9.02
N GLY A 45 -5.10 -35.10 -10.32
CA GLY A 45 -6.27 -35.64 -11.02
C GLY A 45 -5.88 -36.64 -12.11
N ASP A 46 -6.56 -36.59 -13.25
CA ASP A 46 -6.44 -37.54 -14.38
C ASP A 46 -5.57 -37.01 -15.53
N ASP A 47 -4.62 -36.11 -15.24
CA ASP A 47 -3.80 -35.40 -16.23
C ASP A 47 -4.58 -34.58 -17.30
N SER A 48 -5.88 -34.36 -17.12
CA SER A 48 -6.75 -33.66 -18.07
C SER A 48 -7.25 -32.27 -17.60
N CYS A 49 -6.69 -31.71 -16.53
CA CYS A 49 -7.17 -30.46 -15.93
C CYS A 49 -7.32 -29.31 -16.94
N GLU A 50 -8.46 -28.60 -16.87
CA GLU A 50 -8.71 -27.43 -17.69
C GLU A 50 -7.77 -26.27 -17.29
N ILE A 51 -7.15 -25.63 -18.29
CA ILE A 51 -6.23 -24.51 -18.11
C ILE A 51 -6.81 -23.27 -18.79
N ASN A 52 -7.26 -22.30 -17.99
CA ASN A 52 -7.76 -21.00 -18.43
C ASN A 52 -7.17 -19.86 -17.58
N HIS A 53 -7.53 -18.61 -17.84
CA HIS A 53 -6.88 -17.45 -17.22
C HIS A 53 -6.99 -17.45 -15.69
N ALA A 54 -8.14 -17.87 -15.17
CA ALA A 54 -8.44 -17.92 -13.74
C ALA A 54 -7.74 -19.10 -13.04
N PHE A 55 -7.73 -20.28 -13.66
CA PHE A 55 -7.32 -21.53 -12.99
C PHE A 55 -5.98 -22.11 -13.44
N ARG A 56 -5.23 -21.39 -14.27
CA ARG A 56 -3.90 -21.83 -14.75
C ARG A 56 -2.88 -22.11 -13.64
N GLN A 57 -3.12 -21.74 -12.38
CA GLN A 57 -2.22 -22.07 -11.27
C GLN A 57 -2.56 -23.40 -10.58
N ASN A 58 -3.74 -23.97 -10.83
CA ASN A 58 -4.27 -25.12 -10.08
C ASN A 58 -3.53 -26.42 -10.39
N CYS A 59 -3.13 -26.64 -11.65
CA CYS A 59 -2.36 -27.83 -12.02
C CYS A 59 -1.16 -27.45 -12.90
N ARG A 60 0.03 -27.49 -12.31
CA ARG A 60 1.30 -27.15 -12.99
C ARG A 60 1.67 -28.20 -14.05
N GLN A 61 1.35 -29.48 -13.81
CA GLN A 61 1.61 -30.56 -14.77
C GLN A 61 0.79 -30.38 -16.06
N CYS A 62 -0.54 -30.27 -15.95
CA CYS A 62 -1.41 -30.06 -17.11
C CYS A 62 -1.12 -28.72 -17.82
N ARG A 63 -0.71 -27.68 -17.07
CA ARG A 63 -0.26 -26.41 -17.65
C ARG A 63 1.01 -26.58 -18.48
N LEU A 64 2.02 -27.29 -17.97
CA LEU A 64 3.26 -27.58 -18.70
C LEU A 64 2.97 -28.39 -19.96
N ALA A 65 2.16 -29.44 -19.84
CA ALA A 65 1.73 -30.26 -20.97
C ALA A 65 0.99 -29.42 -22.03
N LYS A 66 0.16 -28.44 -21.62
CA LYS A 66 -0.51 -27.52 -22.56
C LYS A 66 0.46 -26.54 -23.20
N CYS A 67 1.50 -26.07 -22.49
CA CYS A 67 2.57 -25.26 -23.09
C CYS A 67 3.31 -26.03 -24.20
N GLN A 68 3.72 -27.27 -23.94
CA GLN A 68 4.40 -28.12 -24.92
C GLN A 68 3.49 -28.42 -26.12
N ARG A 69 2.22 -28.79 -25.89
CA ARG A 69 1.22 -29.01 -26.97
C ARG A 69 0.96 -27.75 -27.80
N ALA A 70 1.03 -26.56 -27.20
CA ALA A 70 0.90 -25.29 -27.91
C ALA A 70 2.13 -24.91 -28.75
N GLY A 71 3.20 -25.71 -28.72
CA GLY A 71 4.42 -25.53 -29.50
C GLY A 71 5.53 -24.76 -28.78
N MET A 72 5.48 -24.66 -27.44
CA MET A 72 6.62 -24.10 -26.70
C MET A 72 7.80 -25.08 -26.71
N GLN A 73 8.97 -24.63 -27.14
CA GLN A 73 10.18 -25.43 -27.27
C GLN A 73 11.18 -25.12 -26.16
N GLU A 74 11.69 -26.17 -25.52
CA GLU A 74 12.63 -26.07 -24.41
C GLU A 74 13.99 -25.51 -24.85
N ASP A 75 14.41 -25.80 -26.08
CA ASP A 75 15.66 -25.31 -26.67
C ASP A 75 15.71 -23.76 -26.77
N LEU A 76 14.54 -23.14 -27.00
CA LEU A 76 14.40 -21.68 -27.05
C LEU A 76 14.48 -21.03 -25.66
N VAL A 77 14.44 -21.82 -24.58
CA VAL A 77 14.67 -21.37 -23.21
C VAL A 77 16.16 -21.43 -22.84
N GLN A 78 16.87 -22.44 -23.36
CA GLN A 78 18.28 -22.72 -23.01
C GLN A 78 19.30 -22.00 -23.90
N GLY A 79 18.86 -21.32 -24.97
CA GLY A 79 19.70 -20.38 -25.71
C GLY A 79 20.69 -21.03 -26.70
N VAL A 80 20.38 -22.22 -27.22
CA VAL A 80 21.11 -22.73 -28.38
C VAL A 80 20.58 -22.01 -29.63
N LYS A 81 21.43 -21.16 -30.20
CA LYS A 81 21.19 -20.49 -31.49
C LYS A 81 21.04 -21.53 -32.60
N ALA A 82 19.86 -21.60 -33.20
CA ALA A 82 19.70 -21.86 -34.62
C ALA A 82 18.29 -21.43 -35.07
N TYR A 83 18.17 -20.19 -35.53
CA TYR A 83 17.27 -19.91 -36.66
C TYR A 83 17.88 -18.78 -37.50
N ASP A 84 18.31 -19.19 -38.67
CA ASP A 84 18.83 -18.39 -39.77
C ASP A 84 17.66 -17.73 -40.53
N GLY A 85 17.93 -16.56 -41.14
CA GLY A 85 17.08 -15.96 -42.17
C GLY A 85 16.26 -14.73 -41.77
N GLY A 86 16.71 -13.53 -42.19
CA GLY A 86 15.80 -12.37 -42.27
C GLY A 86 16.42 -10.97 -42.33
N ASN A 87 17.36 -10.73 -43.24
CA ASN A 87 18.05 -9.46 -43.49
C ASN A 87 17.11 -8.24 -43.68
N ARG A 88 17.16 -7.23 -42.79
CA ARG A 88 16.81 -5.83 -43.11
C ARG A 88 17.68 -4.83 -42.32
N LYS A 89 18.67 -4.26 -43.00
CA LYS A 89 19.41 -3.06 -42.60
C LYS A 89 18.46 -1.90 -42.28
N ARG A 90 18.67 -1.21 -41.15
CA ARG A 90 18.36 0.21 -41.00
C ARG A 90 19.56 0.91 -40.34
N SER A 91 20.04 1.93 -41.03
CA SER A 91 21.16 2.80 -40.71
C SER A 91 20.90 3.55 -39.40
N ALA A 92 21.92 3.65 -38.55
CA ALA A 92 21.97 4.66 -37.51
C ALA A 92 22.13 6.05 -38.17
N ILE A 93 21.39 7.03 -37.67
CA ILE A 93 21.60 8.45 -37.91
C ILE A 93 22.12 8.99 -36.58
N GLU A 94 23.29 9.62 -36.60
CA GLU A 94 23.89 10.36 -35.48
C GLU A 94 23.19 11.71 -35.36
N ASP A 95 22.72 12.07 -34.16
CA ASP A 95 22.27 13.42 -33.83
C ASP A 95 23.44 14.21 -33.19
N PRO A 96 23.69 15.49 -33.57
CA PRO A 96 24.76 16.30 -32.98
C PRO A 96 24.31 17.05 -31.71
N GLU A 97 25.24 17.22 -30.77
CA GLU A 97 25.10 18.03 -29.55
C GLU A 97 24.93 19.55 -29.83
N PRO A 98 24.21 20.30 -28.96
CA PRO A 98 24.07 21.75 -29.09
C PRO A 98 25.26 22.54 -28.49
N PRO A 99 25.58 23.73 -29.01
CA PRO A 99 26.77 24.50 -28.60
C PRO A 99 26.59 25.30 -27.30
N TYR A 100 27.69 25.36 -26.54
CA TYR A 100 27.91 26.19 -25.34
C TYR A 100 27.91 27.69 -25.68
N TYR A 101 27.24 28.52 -24.86
CA TYR A 101 27.40 29.98 -24.87
C TYR A 101 28.16 30.43 -23.61
N GLU A 102 29.22 31.22 -23.80
CA GLU A 102 29.95 31.93 -22.73
C GLU A 102 29.25 33.26 -22.38
N HIS A 103 29.15 33.58 -21.09
CA HIS A 103 28.75 34.91 -20.61
C HIS A 103 29.93 35.64 -19.95
N PRO A 104 30.10 36.96 -20.18
CA PRO A 104 31.19 37.77 -19.62
C PRO A 104 30.93 38.25 -18.18
N PRO A 105 31.98 38.68 -17.43
CA PRO A 105 31.88 38.97 -16.00
C PRO A 105 31.34 40.36 -15.68
N VAL A 106 30.62 40.49 -14.56
CA VAL A 106 30.10 41.75 -14.00
C VAL A 106 30.99 42.22 -12.83
N PRO A 107 31.31 43.53 -12.67
CA PRO A 107 32.13 44.04 -11.58
C PRO A 107 31.32 44.31 -10.29
N ILE A 108 31.94 44.06 -9.14
CA ILE A 108 31.40 44.32 -7.78
C ILE A 108 32.01 45.61 -7.22
N PRO A 109 31.22 46.54 -6.60
CA PRO A 109 31.76 47.62 -5.79
C PRO A 109 31.85 47.26 -4.29
N THR A 110 32.93 47.75 -3.68
CA THR A 110 33.31 47.72 -2.25
C THR A 110 32.46 48.61 -1.33
N THR A 111 32.19 48.16 -0.10
CA THR A 111 32.24 48.97 1.15
C THR A 111 32.41 48.10 2.40
N SER A 112 33.12 48.65 3.39
CA SER A 112 33.55 48.11 4.71
C SER A 112 32.38 47.79 5.67
N SER A 113 32.50 46.97 6.71
CA SER A 113 33.35 47.12 7.91
C SER A 113 33.07 45.99 8.93
N GLY A 114 34.04 45.70 9.81
CA GLY A 114 33.79 45.05 11.11
C GLY A 114 34.50 43.73 11.37
N PHE A 115 35.68 43.80 12.00
CA PHE A 115 36.48 42.69 12.53
C PHE A 115 35.78 41.94 13.67
N TYR A 116 35.96 40.62 13.76
CA TYR A 116 36.36 39.88 14.98
C TYR A 116 36.82 38.46 14.59
N ASN A 117 38.04 38.07 14.96
CA ASN A 117 38.57 36.70 14.93
C ASN A 117 38.96 36.33 16.38
N PRO A 118 38.68 35.11 16.85
CA PRO A 118 39.77 34.18 17.20
C PRO A 118 39.39 32.68 17.03
N PRO A 119 40.22 31.70 17.45
CA PRO A 119 41.46 31.21 16.84
C PRO A 119 41.34 29.76 16.28
N LYS A 120 42.38 29.35 15.54
CA LYS A 120 42.52 28.05 14.84
C LYS A 120 42.72 26.88 15.80
N GLU A 121 41.96 25.80 15.58
CA GLU A 121 42.36 24.42 15.90
C GLU A 121 42.45 23.63 14.58
N ASP A 122 43.47 22.79 14.50
CA ASP A 122 43.96 22.10 13.31
C ASP A 122 42.90 21.21 12.64
N LEU A 123 42.65 21.46 11.35
CA LEU A 123 41.93 20.53 10.48
C LEU A 123 42.91 20.04 9.41
N MET A 124 43.14 18.74 9.43
CA MET A 124 43.95 17.98 8.48
C MET A 124 43.43 18.17 7.05
N GLU A 125 44.36 18.27 6.11
CA GLU A 125 44.12 18.58 4.70
C GLU A 125 43.27 17.50 3.98
N MET A 126 42.49 17.94 3.00
CA MET A 126 41.53 17.16 2.19
C MET A 126 42.11 15.97 1.40
N ASP A 127 43.41 15.72 1.48
CA ASP A 127 44.07 14.60 0.82
C ASP A 127 44.03 13.29 1.66
N GLU A 128 43.74 13.36 2.97
CA GLU A 128 43.56 12.14 3.80
C GLU A 128 42.12 11.60 3.78
N LEU A 129 41.12 12.40 3.37
CA LEU A 129 39.73 11.97 3.21
C LEU A 129 39.48 11.20 1.89
N GLN A 130 40.39 11.28 0.92
CA GLN A 130 40.28 10.55 -0.35
C GLN A 130 40.80 9.11 -0.29
N GLN A 131 41.48 8.70 0.80
CA GLN A 131 41.94 7.31 0.97
C GLN A 131 40.92 6.36 1.63
N PHE A 132 39.77 6.86 2.11
CA PHE A 132 38.73 6.05 2.75
C PHE A 132 37.52 5.70 1.86
N ILE A 133 37.50 6.11 0.60
CA ILE A 133 36.47 5.70 -0.38
C ILE A 133 37.17 5.01 -1.55
N GLN A 134 37.58 3.76 -1.34
CA GLN A 134 37.88 2.84 -2.45
C GLN A 134 36.55 2.48 -3.13
N ILE A 135 36.32 3.05 -4.31
CA ILE A 135 35.29 2.58 -5.25
C ILE A 135 35.84 1.33 -5.94
N PRO A 136 35.23 0.14 -5.80
CA PRO A 136 35.59 -1.00 -6.62
C PRO A 136 34.98 -0.81 -8.01
N SER A 137 35.82 -0.64 -9.02
CA SER A 137 35.45 -0.93 -10.39
C SER A 137 35.42 -2.45 -10.57
N HIS A 138 34.25 -3.01 -10.92
CA HIS A 138 34.12 -4.13 -11.87
C HIS A 138 32.65 -4.54 -12.09
N SER A 139 32.31 -4.68 -13.38
CA SER A 139 31.46 -5.74 -13.96
C SER A 139 30.02 -5.41 -14.37
N LEU A 140 29.74 -5.78 -15.61
CA LEU A 140 28.45 -5.81 -16.31
C LEU A 140 27.34 -6.53 -15.53
N VAL A 141 26.59 -5.86 -14.63
CA VAL A 141 25.31 -6.39 -14.10
C VAL A 141 24.26 -5.29 -13.76
N PRO A 142 23.64 -4.58 -14.72
CA PRO A 142 22.48 -3.71 -14.42
C PRO A 142 21.14 -4.48 -14.38
N ILE A 143 20.94 -5.40 -15.34
CA ILE A 143 19.63 -6.02 -15.60
C ILE A 143 19.19 -7.01 -14.50
N GLN A 144 20.12 -7.77 -13.91
CA GLN A 144 19.75 -8.70 -12.81
C GLN A 144 19.41 -7.95 -11.52
N ASN A 145 20.03 -6.79 -11.27
CA ASN A 145 19.78 -6.01 -10.06
C ASN A 145 18.41 -5.32 -10.14
N GLU A 146 18.06 -4.76 -11.31
CA GLU A 146 16.74 -4.19 -11.57
C GLU A 146 15.62 -5.25 -11.49
N MET A 147 15.83 -6.43 -12.09
CA MET A 147 14.85 -7.53 -12.02
C MET A 147 14.65 -8.05 -10.59
N MET A 148 15.69 -8.07 -9.75
CA MET A 148 15.58 -8.45 -8.35
C MET A 148 14.90 -7.36 -7.50
N GLU A 149 15.14 -6.09 -7.80
CA GLU A 149 14.48 -4.98 -7.11
C GLU A 149 12.98 -4.93 -7.44
N GLU A 150 12.60 -5.08 -8.72
CA GLU A 150 11.20 -5.11 -9.13
C GLU A 150 10.44 -6.28 -8.46
N GLU A 151 11.04 -7.48 -8.42
CA GLU A 151 10.47 -8.64 -7.72
C GLU A 151 10.29 -8.37 -6.22
N ARG A 152 11.26 -7.70 -5.58
CA ARG A 152 11.16 -7.28 -4.18
C ARG A 152 10.02 -6.29 -3.94
N LEU A 153 9.85 -5.30 -4.82
CA LEU A 153 8.78 -4.30 -4.71
C LEU A 153 7.39 -4.93 -4.91
N TYR A 154 7.22 -5.86 -5.86
CA TYR A 154 5.97 -6.62 -5.97
C TYR A 154 5.71 -7.50 -4.74
N GLY A 155 6.77 -8.08 -4.16
CA GLY A 155 6.68 -8.78 -2.88
C GLY A 155 6.18 -7.87 -1.76
N LEU A 156 6.66 -6.62 -1.72
CA LEU A 156 6.21 -5.62 -0.74
C LEU A 156 4.75 -5.20 -0.96
N ALA A 157 4.32 -4.97 -2.20
CA ALA A 157 2.92 -4.70 -2.52
C ALA A 157 2.02 -5.85 -2.06
N SER A 158 2.42 -7.08 -2.37
CA SER A 158 1.69 -8.29 -1.99
C SER A 158 1.58 -8.42 -0.47
N LEU A 159 2.66 -8.14 0.26
CA LEU A 159 2.67 -8.16 1.73
C LEU A 159 1.63 -7.20 2.32
N TYR A 160 1.66 -5.92 1.94
CA TYR A 160 0.76 -4.92 2.50
C TYR A 160 -0.70 -5.15 2.09
N MET A 161 -0.94 -5.57 0.85
CA MET A 161 -2.27 -5.96 0.38
C MET A 161 -2.81 -7.17 1.17
N GLU A 162 -1.98 -8.19 1.39
CA GLU A 162 -2.35 -9.36 2.20
C GLU A 162 -2.67 -8.97 3.64
N GLN A 163 -1.90 -8.06 4.25
CA GLN A 163 -2.19 -7.58 5.60
C GLN A 163 -3.54 -6.86 5.69
N LEU A 164 -3.87 -6.03 4.69
CA LEU A 164 -5.18 -5.38 4.60
C LEU A 164 -6.31 -6.40 4.44
N VAL A 165 -6.14 -7.37 3.54
CA VAL A 165 -7.13 -8.43 3.29
C VAL A 165 -7.36 -9.29 4.54
N ASN A 166 -6.30 -9.66 5.27
CA ASN A 166 -6.40 -10.43 6.50
C ASN A 166 -7.10 -9.63 7.62
N LEU A 167 -6.80 -8.34 7.72
CA LEU A 167 -7.48 -7.43 8.66
C LEU A 167 -8.99 -7.37 8.35
N ASN A 168 -9.36 -7.18 7.08
CA ASN A 168 -10.75 -7.18 6.66
C ASN A 168 -11.44 -8.54 6.90
N MET A 169 -10.75 -9.65 6.63
CA MET A 169 -11.30 -10.99 6.88
C MET A 169 -11.66 -11.18 8.35
N ARG A 170 -10.81 -10.71 9.27
CA ARG A 170 -11.10 -10.75 10.71
C ARG A 170 -12.27 -9.85 11.10
N ARG A 171 -12.40 -8.67 10.50
CA ARG A 171 -13.57 -7.80 10.71
C ARG A 171 -14.85 -8.45 10.22
N ARG A 172 -14.82 -9.07 9.05
CA ARG A 172 -15.93 -9.82 8.49
C ARG A 172 -16.38 -10.93 9.44
N LEU A 173 -15.44 -11.74 9.95
CA LEU A 173 -15.72 -12.76 10.96
C LEU A 173 -16.30 -12.21 12.27
N THR A 174 -15.95 -10.98 12.65
CA THR A 174 -16.32 -10.41 13.95
C THR A 174 -17.63 -9.64 13.91
N TYR A 175 -17.91 -8.91 12.82
CA TYR A 175 -18.99 -7.94 12.76
C TYR A 175 -20.05 -8.23 11.68
N ALA A 176 -19.73 -9.01 10.66
CA ALA A 176 -20.65 -9.31 9.56
C ALA A 176 -21.52 -10.55 9.86
N LYS A 177 -22.70 -10.65 9.23
CA LYS A 177 -23.61 -11.80 9.38
C LYS A 177 -23.42 -12.76 8.22
N VAL A 178 -22.27 -13.41 8.22
CA VAL A 178 -21.76 -14.21 7.10
C VAL A 178 -21.71 -15.69 7.45
N THR A 179 -21.88 -16.53 6.44
CA THR A 179 -21.63 -17.98 6.59
C THR A 179 -20.13 -18.26 6.59
N LEU A 180 -19.72 -19.37 7.21
CA LEU A 180 -18.33 -19.79 7.18
C LEU A 180 -17.83 -20.06 5.75
N ALA A 181 -18.69 -20.56 4.86
CA ALA A 181 -18.33 -20.83 3.47
C ALA A 181 -17.95 -19.54 2.72
N ALA A 182 -18.69 -18.45 2.95
CA ALA A 182 -18.44 -17.15 2.31
C ALA A 182 -17.07 -16.52 2.68
N MET A 183 -16.37 -17.06 3.67
CA MET A 183 -15.02 -16.61 4.03
C MET A 183 -13.96 -17.07 3.02
N PHE A 184 -14.30 -17.98 2.11
CA PHE A 184 -13.36 -18.59 1.17
C PHE A 184 -13.58 -18.16 -0.29
N ASP A 185 -14.50 -17.22 -0.54
CA ASP A 185 -14.90 -16.79 -1.89
C ASP A 185 -13.87 -15.89 -2.60
N GLY A 186 -12.77 -15.53 -1.93
CA GLY A 186 -11.69 -14.74 -2.50
C GLY A 186 -11.05 -13.77 -1.49
N PRO A 187 -10.19 -12.86 -1.97
CA PRO A 187 -9.59 -11.84 -1.11
C PRO A 187 -10.67 -10.90 -0.56
N CYS A 188 -10.70 -10.74 0.76
CA CYS A 188 -11.62 -9.85 1.46
C CYS A 188 -11.19 -8.38 1.30
N ILE A 189 -11.48 -7.77 0.15
CA ILE A 189 -11.16 -6.36 -0.13
C ILE A 189 -11.97 -5.38 0.71
N CYS A 190 -13.19 -5.75 1.10
CA CYS A 190 -14.06 -4.99 1.99
C CYS A 190 -14.75 -5.99 2.93
N PRO A 191 -14.78 -5.74 4.25
CA PRO A 191 -15.29 -6.71 5.20
C PRO A 191 -16.82 -6.89 5.14
N PHE A 192 -17.55 -5.91 4.62
CA PHE A 192 -19.01 -5.86 4.71
C PHE A 192 -19.67 -5.74 3.34
N GLU A 193 -20.85 -6.34 3.22
CA GLU A 193 -21.82 -6.03 2.17
C GLU A 193 -22.92 -5.11 2.73
N GLU A 194 -23.72 -4.50 1.85
CA GLU A 194 -24.82 -3.61 2.28
C GLU A 194 -25.78 -4.31 3.25
N SER A 195 -26.05 -5.60 3.04
CA SER A 195 -26.91 -6.43 3.90
C SER A 195 -26.35 -6.70 5.30
N ASP A 196 -25.04 -6.56 5.51
CA ASP A 196 -24.42 -6.69 6.83
C ASP A 196 -24.65 -5.43 7.69
N LEU A 197 -24.88 -4.28 7.03
CA LEU A 197 -24.85 -2.99 7.69
C LEU A 197 -26.12 -2.72 8.48
N THR A 198 -25.94 -2.13 9.66
CA THR A 198 -27.05 -1.68 10.51
C THR A 198 -26.91 -0.19 10.83
N PRO A 199 -28.02 0.54 11.07
CA PRO A 199 -27.93 1.96 11.42
C PRO A 199 -27.06 2.17 12.66
N PHE A 200 -26.26 3.24 12.64
CA PHE A 200 -25.44 3.64 13.76
C PHE A 200 -26.32 4.03 14.96
N ASP A 201 -26.04 3.42 16.11
CA ASP A 201 -26.66 3.76 17.40
C ASP A 201 -25.55 4.07 18.41
N HIS A 202 -25.59 5.27 18.99
CA HIS A 202 -24.63 5.74 19.98
C HIS A 202 -24.50 4.79 21.19
N ARG A 203 -25.61 4.15 21.59
CA ARG A 203 -25.62 3.18 22.71
C ARG A 203 -24.85 1.90 22.40
N SER A 204 -24.71 1.58 21.11
CA SER A 204 -24.00 0.39 20.65
C SER A 204 -22.52 0.65 20.41
N TYR A 205 -22.09 1.91 20.37
CA TYR A 205 -20.70 2.24 20.11
C TYR A 205 -19.83 1.85 21.28
N ARG A 206 -18.80 1.07 20.98
CA ARG A 206 -17.83 0.61 21.97
C ARG A 206 -16.49 1.22 21.61
N TYR A 207 -16.12 2.31 22.27
CA TYR A 207 -14.73 2.80 22.16
C TYR A 207 -13.74 1.78 22.78
N LYS A 208 -14.21 0.86 23.64
CA LYS A 208 -13.47 -0.31 24.14
C LYS A 208 -13.64 -1.52 23.22
N ASN A 209 -12.85 -1.60 22.16
CA ASN A 209 -12.87 -2.75 21.27
C ASN A 209 -11.51 -3.47 21.25
N ARG A 210 -11.30 -4.35 22.25
CA ARG A 210 -10.06 -5.15 22.35
C ARG A 210 -9.84 -6.04 21.12
N ASN A 211 -10.92 -6.49 20.48
CA ASN A 211 -10.81 -7.29 19.27
C ASN A 211 -10.14 -6.49 18.14
N ASP A 212 -10.56 -5.23 17.94
CA ASP A 212 -9.91 -4.35 16.96
C ASP A 212 -8.43 -4.15 17.27
N TYR A 213 -8.07 -3.91 18.53
CA TYR A 213 -6.67 -3.75 18.93
C TYR A 213 -5.84 -5.00 18.67
N THR A 214 -6.39 -6.19 18.92
CA THR A 214 -5.73 -7.45 18.56
C THR A 214 -5.55 -7.59 17.04
N MET A 215 -6.57 -7.22 16.25
CA MET A 215 -6.46 -7.25 14.78
C MET A 215 -5.39 -6.27 14.26
N ILE A 216 -5.35 -5.05 14.81
CA ILE A 216 -4.35 -4.03 14.46
C ILE A 216 -2.95 -4.46 14.89
N LEU A 217 -2.82 -5.13 16.04
CA LEU A 217 -1.54 -5.62 16.53
C LEU A 217 -0.97 -6.67 15.57
N ASP A 218 -1.81 -7.61 15.13
CA ASP A 218 -1.42 -8.61 14.14
C ASP A 218 -1.09 -7.99 12.78
N TYR A 219 -1.80 -6.93 12.38
CA TYR A 219 -1.51 -6.16 11.18
C TYR A 219 -0.11 -5.51 11.22
N VAL A 220 0.23 -4.78 12.28
CA VAL A 220 1.54 -4.09 12.37
C VAL A 220 2.71 -5.04 12.63
N ASN A 221 2.47 -6.17 13.30
CA ASN A 221 3.51 -7.18 13.57
C ASN A 221 4.10 -7.81 12.29
N ARG A 222 3.42 -7.65 11.15
CA ARG A 222 3.87 -8.14 9.84
C ARG A 222 4.57 -7.07 9.00
N PHE A 223 4.69 -5.84 9.49
CA PHE A 223 5.41 -4.79 8.78
C PHE A 223 6.90 -5.14 8.70
N PRO A 224 7.57 -4.90 7.55
CA PRO A 224 8.98 -5.18 7.43
C PRO A 224 9.80 -4.43 8.49
N ASP A 225 10.77 -5.13 9.06
CA ASP A 225 11.67 -4.62 10.11
C ASP A 225 11.00 -4.14 11.41
N PHE A 226 9.69 -4.33 11.58
CA PHE A 226 8.97 -3.93 12.81
C PHE A 226 9.54 -4.59 14.06
N GLN A 227 9.96 -5.86 13.94
CA GLN A 227 10.60 -6.61 15.01
C GLN A 227 11.90 -5.96 15.54
N LEU A 228 12.60 -5.19 14.70
CA LEU A 228 13.86 -4.52 15.04
C LEU A 228 13.65 -3.24 15.87
N LEU A 229 12.44 -2.70 15.88
CA LEU A 229 12.09 -1.54 16.70
C LEU A 229 12.11 -1.89 18.19
N ASN A 230 12.50 -0.92 19.02
CA ASN A 230 12.44 -1.10 20.47
C ASN A 230 10.99 -1.02 20.99
N LYS A 231 10.79 -1.29 22.28
CA LYS A 231 9.44 -1.33 22.89
C LYS A 231 8.67 -0.02 22.71
N SER A 232 9.29 1.14 22.98
CA SER A 232 8.60 2.43 22.88
C SER A 232 8.26 2.78 21.44
N GLU A 233 9.13 2.46 20.49
CA GLU A 233 8.90 2.67 19.06
C GLU A 233 7.76 1.79 18.52
N LYS A 234 7.69 0.52 18.96
CA LYS A 234 6.57 -0.36 18.64
C LYS A 234 5.24 0.18 19.17
N THR A 235 5.24 0.74 20.39
CA THR A 235 4.05 1.37 20.98
C THR A 235 3.54 2.53 20.13
N VAL A 236 4.40 3.47 19.72
CA VAL A 236 3.96 4.65 18.94
C VAL A 236 3.49 4.27 17.52
N ILE A 237 4.11 3.26 16.90
CA ILE A 237 3.67 2.72 15.62
C ILE A 237 2.29 2.07 15.75
N PHE A 238 2.08 1.26 16.80
CA PHE A 238 0.79 0.64 17.06
C PHE A 238 -0.32 1.67 17.31
N GLN A 239 -0.07 2.68 18.15
CA GLN A 239 -0.99 3.78 18.41
C GLN A 239 -1.39 4.50 17.11
N THR A 240 -0.39 4.81 16.28
CA THR A 240 -0.64 5.46 14.98
C THR A 240 -1.42 4.56 14.04
N ALA A 241 -1.07 3.26 13.96
CA ALA A 241 -1.78 2.32 13.10
C ALA A 241 -3.26 2.25 13.45
N ALA A 242 -3.62 2.25 14.73
CA ALA A 242 -5.01 2.28 15.13
C ALA A 242 -5.72 3.59 14.79
N ALA A 243 -5.04 4.74 14.90
CA ALA A 243 -5.61 6.02 14.49
C ALA A 243 -5.82 6.10 12.97
N VAL A 244 -4.81 5.69 12.19
CA VAL A 244 -4.91 5.62 10.72
C VAL A 244 -6.02 4.66 10.31
N ASP A 245 -6.13 3.51 10.96
CA ASP A 245 -7.18 2.54 10.73
C ASP A 245 -8.59 3.09 11.04
N ALA A 246 -8.75 3.79 12.16
CA ALA A 246 -10.01 4.44 12.53
C ALA A 246 -10.41 5.58 11.56
N LEU A 247 -9.44 6.22 10.91
CA LEU A 247 -9.68 7.33 9.98
C LEU A 247 -9.89 6.87 8.52
N ALA A 248 -8.98 6.05 8.01
CA ALA A 248 -8.89 5.69 6.60
C ALA A 248 -9.84 4.55 6.19
N ASP A 249 -10.06 3.56 7.06
CA ASP A 249 -10.87 2.39 6.70
C ASP A 249 -12.35 2.74 6.54
N PRO A 250 -12.97 3.56 7.40
CA PRO A 250 -14.32 4.08 7.15
C PRO A 250 -14.45 4.78 5.80
N ALA A 251 -13.43 5.56 5.38
CA ALA A 251 -13.44 6.23 4.08
C ALA A 251 -13.43 5.23 2.92
N TYR A 252 -12.58 4.22 3.00
CA TYR A 252 -12.46 3.19 1.99
C TYR A 252 -13.72 2.30 1.91
N TYR A 253 -14.27 1.87 3.05
CA TYR A 253 -15.49 1.06 3.08
C TYR A 253 -16.71 1.84 2.57
N SER A 254 -16.84 3.11 2.99
CA SER A 254 -17.90 3.99 2.52
C SER A 254 -17.86 4.14 0.99
N GLN A 255 -16.67 4.32 0.42
CA GLN A 255 -16.49 4.42 -1.03
C GLN A 255 -16.84 3.11 -1.76
N ILE A 256 -16.45 1.95 -1.22
CA ILE A 256 -16.70 0.66 -1.88
C ILE A 256 -18.17 0.29 -1.82
N ILE A 257 -18.79 0.40 -0.65
CA ILE A 257 -20.18 -0.05 -0.44
C ILE A 257 -21.17 0.97 -1.02
N TYR A 258 -20.87 2.26 -0.87
CA TYR A 258 -21.74 3.36 -1.30
C TYR A 258 -20.97 4.34 -2.21
N PRO A 259 -20.66 3.94 -3.47
CA PRO A 259 -19.85 4.73 -4.38
C PRO A 259 -20.49 6.05 -4.81
N GLU A 260 -21.82 6.14 -4.77
CA GLU A 260 -22.59 7.32 -5.18
C GLU A 260 -23.34 8.00 -4.02
N ASP A 261 -23.62 7.28 -2.93
CA ASP A 261 -24.38 7.81 -1.79
C ASP A 261 -23.47 8.46 -0.73
N ALA A 262 -23.98 9.47 -0.04
CA ALA A 262 -23.33 10.07 1.12
C ALA A 262 -23.61 9.22 2.38
N VAL A 263 -22.89 8.10 2.54
CA VAL A 263 -23.02 7.20 3.69
C VAL A 263 -21.65 6.97 4.31
N PHE A 264 -21.53 7.18 5.62
CA PHE A 264 -20.36 6.82 6.42
C PHE A 264 -20.54 5.40 6.96
N VAL A 265 -19.60 4.50 6.67
CA VAL A 265 -19.58 3.12 7.16
C VAL A 265 -18.48 2.95 8.20
N THR A 266 -18.82 2.42 9.38
CA THR A 266 -17.86 2.16 10.46
C THR A 266 -17.11 0.86 10.25
N ARG A 267 -16.09 0.61 11.09
CA ARG A 267 -15.35 -0.67 11.15
C ARG A 267 -16.14 -1.82 11.79
N GLU A 268 -17.36 -1.56 12.26
CA GLU A 268 -18.20 -2.48 13.05
C GLU A 268 -19.52 -2.81 12.33
N ALA A 269 -19.53 -2.72 10.99
CA ALA A 269 -20.73 -2.91 10.16
C ALA A 269 -21.91 -1.98 10.56
N LYS A 270 -21.62 -0.74 10.98
CA LYS A 270 -22.63 0.31 11.19
C LYS A 270 -22.56 1.35 10.08
N PHE A 271 -23.68 2.04 9.83
CA PHE A 271 -23.69 3.15 8.88
C PHE A 271 -24.47 4.38 9.38
N MET A 272 -24.08 5.54 8.86
CA MET A 272 -24.75 6.82 9.10
C MET A 272 -24.90 7.56 7.77
N ARG A 273 -26.12 8.00 7.44
CA ARG A 273 -26.36 8.87 6.28
C ARG A 273 -25.77 10.25 6.58
N MET A 274 -25.05 10.79 5.61
CA MET A 274 -24.33 12.07 5.69
C MET A 274 -24.96 13.14 4.80
N ASP A 275 -26.01 12.79 4.07
CA ASP A 275 -26.90 13.72 3.37
C ASP A 275 -28.38 13.36 3.63
N PRO A 276 -29.14 14.21 4.33
CA PRO A 276 -28.67 15.41 5.02
C PRO A 276 -27.67 15.06 6.12
N LEU A 277 -26.82 16.03 6.52
CA LEU A 277 -25.90 15.81 7.63
C LEU A 277 -26.66 15.46 8.91
N PRO A 278 -26.17 14.50 9.72
CA PRO A 278 -26.82 14.07 10.94
C PRO A 278 -26.91 15.22 11.97
N SER A 279 -28.05 15.28 12.66
CA SER A 279 -28.30 16.23 13.74
C SER A 279 -27.30 16.05 14.86
N THR A 280 -26.83 17.16 15.45
CA THR A 280 -26.03 17.12 16.68
C THR A 280 -26.86 17.00 17.94
N GLU A 281 -28.19 17.08 17.81
CA GLU A 281 -29.15 16.94 18.88
C GLU A 281 -29.78 15.55 18.83
N LEU A 282 -29.73 14.84 19.94
CA LEU A 282 -30.34 13.52 20.09
C LEU A 282 -31.87 13.68 20.17
N ASP A 283 -32.60 12.92 19.37
CA ASP A 283 -34.05 12.84 19.47
C ASP A 283 -34.47 12.03 20.71
N THR A 284 -34.82 12.76 21.78
CA THR A 284 -35.23 12.18 23.05
C THR A 284 -36.68 11.71 23.08
N SER A 285 -37.45 11.92 22.01
CA SER A 285 -38.85 11.47 21.96
C SER A 285 -38.99 9.95 21.88
N SER A 286 -37.94 9.27 21.42
CA SER A 286 -37.91 7.83 21.14
C SER A 286 -37.53 6.94 22.34
N GLY A 287 -37.23 7.51 23.52
CA GLY A 287 -36.83 6.73 24.69
C GLY A 287 -36.36 7.57 25.88
N GLU A 288 -36.02 6.88 26.98
CA GLU A 288 -35.38 7.50 28.14
C GLU A 288 -33.88 7.61 27.90
N PHE A 289 -33.34 8.84 27.99
CA PHE A 289 -31.93 9.14 27.81
C PHE A 289 -31.38 9.92 28.99
N THR A 290 -30.18 9.56 29.42
CA THR A 290 -29.44 10.30 30.44
C THR A 290 -28.77 11.54 29.83
N PRO A 291 -28.42 12.57 30.63
CA PRO A 291 -27.59 13.68 30.16
C PRO A 291 -26.26 13.21 29.53
N GLU A 292 -25.69 12.13 30.05
CA GLU A 292 -24.49 11.48 29.54
C GLU A 292 -24.71 10.90 28.13
N ASP A 293 -25.85 10.24 27.88
CA ASP A 293 -26.20 9.71 26.54
C ASP A 293 -26.29 10.83 25.50
N VAL A 294 -26.89 11.97 25.87
CA VAL A 294 -27.02 13.15 25.00
C VAL A 294 -25.65 13.74 24.68
N SER A 295 -24.78 13.87 25.69
CA SER A 295 -23.40 14.36 25.52
C SER A 295 -22.58 13.44 24.63
N MET A 296 -22.64 12.13 24.89
CA MET A 296 -21.94 11.10 24.12
C MET A 296 -22.39 11.13 22.66
N TYR A 297 -23.70 11.09 22.40
CA TYR A 297 -24.25 11.19 21.04
C TYR A 297 -23.68 12.41 20.30
N LYS A 298 -23.73 13.58 20.94
CA LYS A 298 -23.24 14.83 20.35
C LYS A 298 -21.77 14.75 19.99
N SER A 299 -20.91 14.30 20.90
CA SER A 299 -19.46 14.17 20.65
C SER A 299 -19.16 13.20 19.51
N MET A 300 -19.87 12.07 19.44
CA MET A 300 -19.67 11.08 18.37
C MET A 300 -20.13 11.59 17.01
N VAL A 301 -21.30 12.22 16.93
CA VAL A 301 -21.81 12.78 15.68
C VAL A 301 -20.89 13.89 15.18
N LEU A 302 -20.39 14.76 16.07
CA LEU A 302 -19.42 15.79 15.70
C LEU A 302 -18.12 15.17 15.16
N MET A 303 -17.60 14.14 15.83
CA MET A 303 -16.42 13.40 15.39
C MET A 303 -16.65 12.75 14.01
N ILE A 304 -17.77 12.04 13.80
CA ILE A 304 -18.11 11.40 12.51
C ILE A 304 -18.29 12.45 11.41
N ARG A 305 -18.98 13.57 11.69
CA ARG A 305 -19.14 14.68 10.73
C ARG A 305 -17.80 15.28 10.33
N ARG A 306 -16.91 15.47 11.29
CA ARG A 306 -15.55 15.97 11.05
C ARG A 306 -14.76 15.00 10.19
N GLN A 307 -14.72 13.72 10.56
CA GLN A 307 -14.04 12.67 9.81
C GLN A 307 -14.62 12.53 8.40
N TRP A 308 -15.93 12.62 8.23
CA TRP A 308 -16.57 12.59 6.92
C TRP A 308 -16.07 13.72 6.03
N LYS A 309 -16.12 14.95 6.53
CA LYS A 309 -15.72 16.15 5.79
C LYS A 309 -14.23 16.17 5.48
N ASN A 310 -13.39 15.88 6.47
CA ASN A 310 -11.95 16.11 6.40
C ASN A 310 -11.20 14.89 5.88
N VAL A 311 -11.73 13.67 6.00
CA VAL A 311 -11.03 12.44 5.57
C VAL A 311 -11.81 11.69 4.50
N ASN A 312 -13.10 11.39 4.72
CA ASN A 312 -13.84 10.50 3.81
C ASN A 312 -14.05 11.16 2.44
N LEU A 313 -14.54 12.40 2.40
CA LEU A 313 -14.79 13.11 1.15
C LEU A 313 -13.51 13.31 0.32
N PRO A 314 -12.37 13.74 0.88
CA PRO A 314 -11.12 13.84 0.11
C PRO A 314 -10.60 12.49 -0.37
N LEU A 315 -10.55 11.45 0.49
CA LEU A 315 -10.03 10.14 0.08
C LEU A 315 -10.92 9.48 -0.97
N ARG A 316 -12.25 9.66 -0.89
CA ARG A 316 -13.20 9.15 -1.90
C ARG A 316 -12.92 9.65 -3.31
N LYS A 317 -12.41 10.88 -3.45
CA LYS A 317 -12.07 11.46 -4.76
C LYS A 317 -10.91 10.73 -5.43
N LEU A 318 -10.01 10.14 -4.65
CA LEU A 318 -8.86 9.42 -5.18
C LEU A 318 -9.23 8.10 -5.82
N LYS A 319 -10.33 7.46 -5.38
CA LYS A 319 -10.76 6.14 -5.87
C LYS A 319 -9.62 5.11 -5.87
N MET A 320 -8.89 5.03 -4.75
CA MET A 320 -7.71 4.17 -4.65
C MET A 320 -8.07 2.70 -4.90
N SER A 321 -7.22 2.00 -5.67
CA SER A 321 -7.25 0.55 -5.77
C SER A 321 -6.92 -0.10 -4.41
N VAL A 322 -7.18 -1.40 -4.26
CA VAL A 322 -6.83 -2.11 -3.01
C VAL A 322 -5.31 -2.08 -2.75
N SER A 323 -4.51 -2.18 -3.82
CA SER A 323 -3.05 -2.11 -3.76
C SER A 323 -2.61 -0.71 -3.32
N GLU A 324 -3.13 0.34 -3.98
CA GLU A 324 -2.86 1.73 -3.64
C GLU A 324 -3.26 2.05 -2.20
N PHE A 325 -4.46 1.64 -1.76
CA PHE A 325 -4.96 1.89 -0.41
C PHE A 325 -4.12 1.17 0.66
N SER A 326 -3.69 -0.07 0.39
CA SER A 326 -2.83 -0.82 1.32
C SER A 326 -1.47 -0.16 1.53
N LEU A 327 -0.86 0.34 0.45
CA LEU A 327 0.41 1.06 0.46
C LEU A 327 0.26 2.45 1.08
N PHE A 328 -0.84 3.15 0.77
CA PHE A 328 -1.21 4.42 1.38
C PHE A 328 -1.28 4.30 2.91
N LYS A 329 -2.00 3.32 3.46
CA LYS A 329 -2.08 3.08 4.91
C LYS A 329 -0.70 2.88 5.52
N ALA A 330 0.11 2.01 4.92
CA ALA A 330 1.46 1.74 5.39
C ALA A 330 2.34 3.00 5.35
N LEU A 331 2.28 3.77 4.26
CA LEU A 331 3.01 5.01 4.10
C LEU A 331 2.61 6.03 5.16
N THR A 332 1.30 6.21 5.42
CA THR A 332 0.82 7.12 6.46
C THR A 332 1.38 6.77 7.83
N ILE A 333 1.39 5.48 8.19
CA ILE A 333 1.90 5.01 9.49
C ILE A 333 3.40 5.30 9.62
N TRP A 334 4.21 4.90 8.62
CA TRP A 334 5.65 5.13 8.67
C TRP A 334 6.02 6.62 8.61
N HIS A 335 5.31 7.39 7.79
CA HIS A 335 5.55 8.82 7.60
C HIS A 335 5.22 9.62 8.86
N TYR A 336 4.05 9.37 9.47
CA TYR A 336 3.63 10.07 10.69
C TYR A 336 4.58 9.83 11.87
N ASN A 337 5.18 8.63 11.94
CA ASN A 337 6.09 8.28 13.03
C ASN A 337 7.54 8.66 12.79
N TYR A 338 7.92 9.15 11.60
CA TYR A 338 9.33 9.36 11.26
C TYR A 338 10.09 10.16 12.34
N TYR A 339 9.55 11.29 12.78
CA TYR A 339 10.21 12.12 13.81
C TYR A 339 10.00 11.61 15.26
N LYS A 340 9.15 10.60 15.47
CA LYS A 340 8.86 9.97 16.78
C LYS A 340 9.76 8.78 17.08
N LEU A 341 10.49 8.27 16.07
CA LEU A 341 11.40 7.14 16.20
C LEU A 341 12.80 7.60 16.58
N GLN A 342 13.59 6.71 17.19
CA GLN A 342 15.01 6.92 17.47
C GLN A 342 15.84 6.76 16.19
N ASP A 343 17.16 6.94 16.25
CA ASP A 343 18.02 6.92 15.04
C ASP A 343 17.87 5.64 14.21
N THR A 344 17.90 4.48 14.86
CA THR A 344 17.73 3.18 14.18
C THR A 344 16.33 3.02 13.60
N GLY A 345 15.28 3.38 14.35
CA GLY A 345 13.90 3.36 13.87
C GLY A 345 13.65 4.36 12.74
N ARG A 346 14.28 5.53 12.75
CA ARG A 346 14.23 6.51 11.65
C ARG A 346 14.84 5.96 10.37
N GLN A 347 15.96 5.24 10.46
CA GLN A 347 16.54 4.59 9.29
C GLN A 347 15.62 3.51 8.73
N ILE A 348 14.95 2.73 9.60
CA ILE A 348 13.93 1.76 9.17
C ILE A 348 12.77 2.48 8.46
N SER A 349 12.18 3.50 9.10
CA SER A 349 11.07 4.28 8.53
C SER A 349 11.46 4.95 7.20
N ALA A 350 12.67 5.49 7.07
CA ALA A 350 13.16 6.07 5.83
C ALA A 350 13.17 5.04 4.69
N ARG A 351 13.75 3.85 4.93
CA ARG A 351 13.78 2.75 3.95
C ARG A 351 12.37 2.29 3.59
N GLN A 352 11.50 2.10 4.58
CA GLN A 352 10.12 1.69 4.33
C GLN A 352 9.35 2.71 3.50
N ARG A 353 9.51 4.01 3.77
CA ARG A 353 8.87 5.08 2.99
C ARG A 353 9.34 5.10 1.54
N ASP A 354 10.64 4.99 1.30
CA ASP A 354 11.23 4.96 -0.04
C ASP A 354 10.78 3.73 -0.83
N ASP A 355 10.80 2.55 -0.19
CA ASP A 355 10.32 1.31 -0.79
C ASP A 355 8.82 1.36 -1.13
N ILE A 356 7.99 1.89 -0.22
CA ILE A 356 6.55 2.04 -0.48
C ILE A 356 6.31 3.04 -1.61
N PHE A 357 7.05 4.14 -1.69
CA PHE A 357 6.93 5.10 -2.79
C PHE A 357 7.28 4.47 -4.13
N ARG A 358 8.41 3.76 -4.23
CA ARG A 358 8.79 3.03 -5.46
C ARG A 358 7.78 1.96 -5.83
N THR A 359 7.25 1.26 -4.84
CA THR A 359 6.20 0.25 -5.03
C THR A 359 4.92 0.89 -5.58
N LEU A 360 4.51 2.04 -5.04
CA LEU A 360 3.36 2.79 -5.55
C LEU A 360 3.54 3.18 -7.02
N VAL A 361 4.73 3.65 -7.41
CA VAL A 361 5.04 3.97 -8.82
C VAL A 361 4.90 2.72 -9.70
N LEU A 362 5.46 1.59 -9.26
CA LEU A 362 5.37 0.32 -9.98
C LEU A 362 3.91 -0.16 -10.15
N ILE A 363 3.11 -0.06 -9.09
CA ILE A 363 1.67 -0.40 -9.13
C ILE A 363 0.92 0.53 -10.09
N CYS A 364 1.16 1.84 -10.05
CA CYS A 364 0.51 2.79 -10.95
C CYS A 364 0.86 2.52 -12.43
N VAL A 365 2.09 2.09 -12.71
CA VAL A 365 2.50 1.65 -14.06
C VAL A 365 1.75 0.39 -14.49
N ASP A 366 1.64 -0.62 -13.62
CA ASP A 366 0.95 -1.89 -13.93
C ASP A 366 -0.58 -1.69 -14.10
N GLU A 367 -1.18 -0.82 -13.30
CA GLU A 367 -2.60 -0.44 -13.41
C GLU A 367 -2.88 0.45 -14.63
N GLY A 368 -1.85 0.95 -15.32
CA GLY A 368 -1.96 1.63 -16.61
C GLY A 368 -2.33 3.11 -16.52
N TYR A 369 -1.98 3.78 -15.42
CA TYR A 369 -2.13 5.23 -15.30
C TYR A 369 -1.24 5.96 -16.34
N GLU A 370 -1.78 7.01 -16.96
CA GLU A 370 -1.08 7.80 -17.98
C GLU A 370 0.15 8.53 -17.40
N ASP A 371 -0.01 9.10 -16.20
CA ASP A 371 1.08 9.69 -15.42
C ASP A 371 1.15 9.03 -14.03
N PRO A 372 1.95 7.96 -13.88
CA PRO A 372 2.13 7.27 -12.61
C PRO A 372 2.67 8.18 -11.49
N LEU A 373 3.57 9.12 -11.81
CA LEU A 373 4.17 9.99 -10.80
C LEU A 373 3.17 11.02 -10.28
N LEU A 374 2.34 11.57 -11.16
CA LEU A 374 1.22 12.42 -10.75
C LEU A 374 0.27 11.65 -9.84
N ARG A 375 -0.12 10.42 -10.21
CA ARG A 375 -1.00 9.56 -9.41
C ARG A 375 -0.41 9.29 -8.02
N VAL A 376 0.86 8.90 -7.95
CA VAL A 376 1.54 8.69 -6.67
C VAL A 376 1.60 9.99 -5.86
N SER A 377 1.83 11.13 -6.50
CA SER A 377 1.84 12.43 -5.82
C SER A 377 0.48 12.76 -5.18
N GLU A 378 -0.64 12.46 -5.84
CA GLU A 378 -1.98 12.62 -5.27
C GLU A 378 -2.17 11.76 -4.01
N ILE A 379 -1.72 10.50 -4.05
CA ILE A 379 -1.80 9.57 -2.91
C ILE A 379 -0.90 10.05 -1.76
N VAL A 380 0.31 10.50 -2.06
CA VAL A 380 1.24 11.02 -1.06
C VAL A 380 0.69 12.29 -0.41
N LEU A 381 0.07 13.20 -1.17
CA LEU A 381 -0.58 14.38 -0.62
C LEU A 381 -1.74 14.01 0.32
N ALA A 382 -2.47 12.93 0.03
CA ALA A 382 -3.53 12.44 0.90
C ALA A 382 -3.01 11.87 2.24
N VAL A 383 -1.73 11.54 2.37
CA VAL A 383 -1.15 11.16 3.67
C VAL A 383 -1.31 12.30 4.67
N GLY A 384 -1.09 13.54 4.22
CA GLY A 384 -1.26 14.75 5.04
C GLY A 384 -2.70 14.92 5.57
N ILE A 385 -3.70 14.45 4.81
CA ILE A 385 -5.11 14.53 5.19
C ILE A 385 -5.38 13.68 6.44
N VAL A 386 -4.92 12.43 6.44
CA VAL A 386 -5.09 11.54 7.59
C VAL A 386 -4.25 12.03 8.77
N MET A 387 -2.99 12.43 8.52
CA MET A 387 -2.10 12.92 9.58
C MET A 387 -2.65 14.13 10.34
N ALA A 388 -3.27 15.07 9.63
CA ALA A 388 -3.88 16.26 10.23
C ALA A 388 -5.03 15.92 11.18
N GLU A 389 -5.73 14.80 10.95
CA GLU A 389 -6.91 14.40 11.73
C GLU A 389 -6.59 13.38 12.83
N VAL A 390 -5.38 12.82 12.89
CA VAL A 390 -4.96 11.89 13.96
C VAL A 390 -5.08 12.56 15.34
N HIS A 391 -4.60 13.80 15.49
CA HIS A 391 -4.66 14.46 16.79
C HIS A 391 -6.10 14.77 17.22
N GLU A 392 -6.92 15.25 16.29
CA GLU A 392 -8.32 15.60 16.53
C GLU A 392 -9.16 14.38 16.91
N LEU A 393 -8.88 13.23 16.29
CA LEU A 393 -9.49 11.96 16.67
C LEU A 393 -9.15 11.60 18.13
N VAL A 394 -7.89 11.72 18.53
CA VAL A 394 -7.45 11.39 19.89
C VAL A 394 -8.12 12.31 20.91
N THR A 395 -8.20 13.60 20.63
CA THR A 395 -8.92 14.58 21.47
C THR A 395 -10.39 14.21 21.60
N SER A 396 -11.06 13.89 20.49
CA SER A 396 -12.47 13.47 20.48
C SER A 396 -12.70 12.18 21.29
N LEU A 397 -11.79 11.20 21.16
CA LEU A 397 -11.85 9.95 21.93
C LEU A 397 -11.60 10.19 23.42
N PHE A 398 -10.70 11.12 23.78
CA PHE A 398 -10.46 11.48 25.17
C PHE A 398 -11.73 12.08 25.81
N GLU A 399 -12.41 12.99 25.12
CA GLU A 399 -13.69 13.54 25.58
C GLU A 399 -14.74 12.45 25.78
N LEU A 400 -14.86 11.49 24.86
CA LEU A 400 -15.79 10.37 24.99
C LEU A 400 -15.48 9.47 26.20
N ILE A 401 -14.19 9.32 26.52
CA ILE A 401 -13.71 8.45 27.60
C ILE A 401 -13.83 9.10 28.98
N VAL A 402 -13.81 10.43 29.06
CA VAL A 402 -14.02 11.16 30.33
C VAL A 402 -15.38 10.84 30.97
N PHE A 403 -16.38 10.50 30.16
CA PHE A 403 -17.74 10.20 30.64
C PHE A 403 -17.91 8.76 31.14
N ASP A 404 -16.94 7.88 30.90
CA ASP A 404 -17.05 6.46 31.23
C ASP A 404 -15.96 6.09 32.24
N ASP A 405 -16.25 5.28 33.25
CA ASP A 405 -15.23 4.84 34.23
C ASP A 405 -14.30 3.82 33.54
N VAL A 406 -13.27 4.33 32.88
CA VAL A 406 -12.38 3.55 32.02
C VAL A 406 -11.16 3.10 32.80
N ASP A 407 -11.23 1.88 33.33
CA ASP A 407 -10.05 1.16 33.81
C ASP A 407 -9.52 0.12 32.79
N ASP A 408 -9.36 0.54 31.53
CA ASP A 408 -8.64 -0.28 30.53
C ASP A 408 -7.22 0.28 30.31
N PRO A 409 -6.16 -0.47 30.68
CA PRO A 409 -4.78 -0.02 30.54
C PRO A 409 -4.34 0.15 29.08
N ILE A 410 -4.85 -0.69 28.16
CA ILE A 410 -4.53 -0.58 26.73
C ILE A 410 -5.09 0.73 26.21
N LEU A 411 -6.35 1.02 26.53
CA LEU A 411 -6.98 2.25 26.07
C LEU A 411 -6.32 3.50 26.66
N LYS A 412 -5.93 3.47 27.95
CA LYS A 412 -5.15 4.54 28.57
C LYS A 412 -3.84 4.77 27.83
N ASP A 413 -3.15 3.70 27.41
CA ASP A 413 -1.93 3.84 26.61
C ASP A 413 -2.23 4.30 25.18
N MET A 414 -3.34 3.89 24.57
CA MET A 414 -3.74 4.34 23.24
C MET A 414 -4.01 5.84 23.15
N LEU A 415 -4.49 6.45 24.23
CA LEU A 415 -4.74 7.90 24.30
C LEU A 415 -3.49 8.71 24.67
N LYS A 416 -2.42 8.08 25.14
CA LYS A 416 -1.14 8.73 25.43
C LYS A 416 -0.37 8.96 24.13
N PHE A 417 -0.83 9.90 23.33
CA PHE A 417 0.03 10.53 22.32
C PHE A 417 0.91 11.55 23.06
N GLN A 418 2.04 11.07 23.61
CA GLN A 418 3.05 11.99 24.13
C GLN A 418 3.64 12.77 22.95
N TYR A 419 3.64 14.10 23.09
CA TYR A 419 4.19 15.06 22.14
C TYR A 419 5.71 15.08 22.17
#